data_AF-A0A0P0Y0X6-F1
#
_entry.id   AF-A0A0P0Y0X6-F1
#
_cell.length_a   1.000
_cell.length_b   1.000
_cell.length_c   1.000
_cell.angle_alpha   90.00
_cell.angle_beta   90.00
_cell.angle_gamma   90.00
#
_symmetry.space_group_name_H-M   'P 1'
#
loop_
_entity.id
_entity.type
_entity.pdbx_description
1 polymer ?
#
loop_
_entity_poly.entity_id
_entity_poly.type
_entity_poly.pdbx_seq_one_letter_code
_entity_poly.pdbx_strand_id
1 'polypeptide(L)'
;MATTALPLLHLLPRIVCAAFFACLPGLVAGIRKDIGLAAPIMCRSTVQGRHLISDDNGYVCSSLSIDPWSRCCPRTGSRFSCQ
;
A
#
# COMPACT_ATOMS: atom_id res chain seq x y z
N MET A 1 48.00 4.85 -45.26
CA MET A 1 46.74 5.64 -45.18
C MET A 1 45.57 4.66 -45.04
N ALA A 2 45.29 4.11 -43.85
CA ALA A 2 44.11 3.26 -43.59
C ALA A 2 44.07 2.82 -42.11
N THR A 3 43.84 3.73 -41.17
CA THR A 3 43.65 3.35 -39.74
C THR A 3 42.47 4.06 -39.06
N THR A 4 41.68 4.84 -39.79
CA THR A 4 40.60 5.66 -39.22
C THR A 4 39.22 5.01 -39.23
N ALA A 5 39.08 3.75 -39.67
CA ALA A 5 37.78 3.08 -39.81
C ALA A 5 37.35 2.24 -38.58
N LEU A 6 38.27 1.88 -37.68
CA LEU A 6 37.95 1.13 -36.45
C LEU A 6 37.19 1.90 -35.35
N PRO A 7 37.29 3.24 -35.16
CA PRO A 7 36.62 3.88 -34.05
C PRO A 7 35.09 3.89 -34.23
N LEU A 8 34.59 3.97 -35.47
CA LEU A 8 33.15 4.03 -35.74
C LEU A 8 32.42 2.72 -35.39
N LEU A 9 33.06 1.58 -35.65
CA LEU A 9 32.48 0.25 -35.38
C LEU A 9 32.38 -0.03 -33.87
N HIS A 10 33.29 0.52 -33.06
CA HIS A 10 33.20 0.46 -31.59
C HIS A 10 32.24 1.50 -30.99
N LEU A 11 31.86 2.55 -31.74
CA LEU A 11 30.86 3.51 -31.28
C LEU A 11 29.44 2.93 -31.33
N LEU A 12 29.11 2.13 -32.34
CA LEU A 12 27.79 1.50 -32.49
C LEU A 12 27.30 0.76 -31.23
N PRO A 13 28.06 -0.20 -30.64
CA PRO A 13 27.61 -0.90 -29.44
C PRO A 13 27.48 0.04 -28.24
N ARG A 14 28.30 1.10 -28.16
CA ARG A 14 28.19 2.11 -27.10
C ARG A 14 26.92 2.95 -27.21
N ILE A 15 26.56 3.34 -28.44
CA ILE A 15 25.31 4.08 -28.71
C ILE A 15 24.10 3.21 -28.40
N VAL A 16 24.11 1.94 -28.83
CA VAL A 16 23.03 0.98 -28.55
C VAL A 16 22.87 0.75 -27.03
N CYS A 17 23.98 0.60 -26.31
CA CYS A 17 23.97 0.42 -24.86
C CYS A 17 23.44 1.67 -24.12
N ALA A 18 23.89 2.86 -24.53
CA ALA A 18 23.38 4.12 -23.97
C ALA A 18 21.88 4.31 -24.26
N ALA A 19 21.41 3.98 -25.46
CA ALA A 19 19.99 4.02 -25.81
C ALA A 19 19.17 3.04 -24.97
N PHE A 20 19.67 1.83 -24.73
CA PHE A 20 19.02 0.84 -23.86
C PHE A 20 18.86 1.36 -22.42
N PHE A 21 19.92 1.91 -21.83
CA PHE A 21 19.85 2.52 -20.49
C PHE A 21 18.99 3.79 -20.44
N ALA A 22 18.97 4.59 -21.50
CA ALA A 22 18.11 5.77 -21.60
C ALA A 22 16.62 5.43 -21.79
N CYS A 23 16.28 4.23 -22.29
CA CYS A 23 14.90 3.74 -22.38
C CYS A 23 14.42 3.01 -21.12
N LEU A 24 15.31 2.65 -20.20
CA LEU A 24 14.97 2.03 -18.91
C LEU A 24 14.39 2.94 -17.78
N PRO A 25 14.34 4.30 -17.84
CA PRO A 25 13.84 5.10 -16.72
C PRO A 25 12.33 4.98 -16.45
N GLY A 26 11.57 4.30 -17.33
CA GLY A 26 10.12 4.13 -17.18
C GLY A 26 9.67 2.89 -16.39
N LEU A 27 10.51 1.86 -16.28
CA LEU A 27 10.08 0.55 -15.73
C LEU A 27 10.06 0.50 -14.20
N VAL A 28 10.68 1.48 -13.52
CA VAL A 28 10.72 1.56 -12.04
C VAL A 28 9.82 2.68 -11.49
N ALA A 29 9.22 3.49 -12.36
CA ALA A 29 8.32 4.58 -11.98
C ALA A 29 6.83 4.14 -11.79
N GLY A 30 6.57 2.83 -11.77
CA GLY A 30 5.23 2.25 -11.56
C GLY A 30 4.91 1.83 -10.12
N ILE A 31 5.90 1.87 -9.21
CA ILE A 31 5.63 1.64 -7.78
C ILE A 31 5.10 2.96 -7.23
N ARG A 32 3.76 3.09 -7.18
CA ARG A 32 3.09 4.26 -6.60
C ARG A 32 3.73 4.59 -5.25
N LYS A 33 4.47 5.69 -5.22
CA LYS A 33 5.20 6.18 -4.04
C LYS A 33 4.28 6.64 -2.90
N ASP A 34 2.96 6.62 -3.16
CA ASP A 34 1.90 7.08 -2.27
C ASP A 34 0.63 6.18 -2.30
N ILE A 35 0.74 4.89 -2.62
CA ILE A 35 -0.24 3.97 -2.00
C ILE A 35 0.23 3.88 -0.56
N GLY A 36 -0.19 4.83 0.28
CA GLY A 36 -0.18 4.59 1.71
C GLY A 36 -0.84 3.23 1.88
N LEU A 37 -0.06 2.22 2.26
CA LEU A 37 -0.56 0.89 2.57
C LEU A 37 -1.76 1.15 3.46
N ALA A 38 -2.98 0.95 2.94
CA ALA A 38 -4.19 1.46 3.59
C ALA A 38 -4.10 1.00 5.03
N ALA A 39 -3.85 1.95 5.94
CA ALA A 39 -3.49 1.59 7.30
C ALA A 39 -4.60 0.68 7.78
N PRO A 40 -4.26 -0.52 8.31
CA PRO A 40 -5.30 -1.48 8.66
C PRO A 40 -6.29 -0.73 9.56
N ILE A 41 -7.57 -0.78 9.18
CA ILE A 41 -8.61 -0.12 9.97
C ILE A 41 -8.56 -0.81 11.33
N MET A 42 -8.25 -0.03 12.36
CA MET A 42 -8.07 -0.51 13.72
C MET A 42 -8.98 0.33 14.60
N CYS A 43 -9.95 -0.31 15.24
CA CYS A 43 -10.85 0.34 16.18
C CYS A 43 -10.29 0.27 17.61
N ARG A 44 -10.58 1.29 18.40
CA ARG A 44 -10.46 1.24 19.86
C ARG A 44 -11.77 0.73 20.43
N SER A 45 -11.68 -0.32 21.23
CA SER A 45 -12.83 -0.97 21.84
C SER A 45 -12.83 -0.80 23.36
N THR A 46 -14.00 -0.59 23.95
CA THR A 46 -14.22 -0.51 25.40
C THR A 46 -15.18 -1.62 25.84
N VAL A 47 -14.90 -2.23 26.98
CA VAL A 47 -15.78 -3.26 27.54
C VAL A 47 -16.95 -2.57 28.25
N GLN A 48 -18.17 -2.87 27.81
CA GLN A 48 -19.40 -2.43 28.47
C GLN A 48 -20.05 -3.62 29.18
N GLY A 49 -19.70 -3.82 30.45
CA GLY A 49 -20.20 -4.93 31.26
C GLY A 49 -19.46 -6.25 30.99
N ARG A 50 -20.15 -7.39 31.04
CA ARG A 50 -19.50 -8.72 31.00
C ARG A 50 -19.27 -9.29 29.61
N HIS A 51 -20.09 -8.92 28.64
CA HIS A 51 -20.13 -9.58 27.32
C HIS A 51 -20.26 -8.62 26.14
N LEU A 52 -20.43 -7.31 26.38
CA LEU A 52 -20.57 -6.32 25.32
C LEU A 52 -19.31 -5.49 25.20
N ILE A 53 -18.98 -5.16 23.96
CA ILE A 53 -17.87 -4.31 23.58
C ILE A 53 -18.44 -3.20 22.72
N SER A 54 -18.03 -1.96 22.98
CA SER A 54 -18.32 -0.81 22.13
C SER A 54 -17.05 -0.34 21.45
N ASP A 55 -17.07 -0.20 20.13
CA ASP A 55 -15.99 0.40 19.36
C ASP A 55 -16.09 1.94 19.31
N ASP A 56 -15.03 2.58 18.83
CA ASP A 56 -14.90 4.03 18.66
C ASP A 56 -15.73 4.59 17.50
N ASN A 57 -16.26 3.73 16.62
CA ASN A 57 -17.29 4.11 15.65
C ASN A 57 -18.69 4.16 16.29
N GLY A 58 -18.80 3.75 17.56
CA GLY A 58 -20.02 3.72 18.36
C GLY A 58 -20.81 2.42 18.23
N TYR A 59 -20.33 1.43 17.48
CA TYR A 59 -21.00 0.14 17.34
C TYR A 59 -20.77 -0.73 18.55
N VAL A 60 -21.81 -1.45 18.95
CA VAL A 60 -21.80 -2.36 20.09
C VAL A 60 -22.04 -3.78 19.60
N CYS A 61 -21.20 -4.69 20.09
CA CYS A 61 -21.27 -6.08 19.72
C CYS A 61 -20.91 -6.98 20.90
N SER A 62 -21.20 -8.27 20.79
CA SER A 62 -20.73 -9.26 21.76
C SER A 62 -19.22 -9.44 21.62
N SER A 63 -18.55 -9.78 22.73
CA SER A 63 -17.14 -10.18 22.72
C SER A 63 -16.82 -11.34 21.77
N LEU A 64 -17.83 -12.14 21.38
CA LEU A 64 -17.70 -13.24 20.42
C LEU A 64 -17.80 -12.80 18.95
N SER A 65 -18.24 -11.58 18.70
CA SER A 65 -18.53 -11.06 17.35
C SER A 65 -17.58 -9.96 16.88
N ILE A 66 -16.65 -9.54 17.73
CA ILE A 66 -15.62 -8.55 17.39
C ILE A 66 -14.62 -9.16 16.39
N ASP A 67 -14.20 -8.38 15.39
CA ASP A 67 -13.16 -8.83 14.46
C ASP A 67 -11.80 -8.82 15.17
N PRO A 68 -11.09 -9.97 15.27
CA PRO A 68 -9.84 -10.05 16.03
C PRO A 68 -8.68 -9.28 15.37
N TRP A 69 -8.75 -9.00 14.07
CA TRP A 69 -7.72 -8.24 13.35
C TRP A 69 -7.87 -6.74 13.51
N SER A 70 -9.05 -6.19 13.23
CA SER A 70 -9.33 -4.75 13.32
C SER A 70 -9.77 -4.28 14.71
N ARG A 71 -10.24 -5.20 15.56
CA ARG A 71 -10.94 -4.91 16.83
C ARG A 71 -12.21 -4.07 16.66
N CYS A 72 -12.78 -4.03 15.46
CA CYS A 72 -14.03 -3.33 15.17
C CYS A 72 -15.24 -4.23 15.40
N CYS A 73 -16.37 -3.62 15.80
CA CYS A 73 -17.63 -4.32 15.83
C CYS A 73 -18.24 -4.39 14.41
N PRO A 74 -19.04 -5.42 14.10
CA PRO A 74 -19.76 -5.50 12.83
C PRO A 74 -20.77 -4.35 12.72
N ARG A 75 -20.83 -3.73 11.55
CA ARG A 75 -21.72 -2.59 11.25
C ARG A 75 -23.21 -2.95 11.18
N THR A 76 -23.56 -4.18 11.54
CA THR A 76 -24.93 -4.72 11.55
C THR A 76 -25.57 -4.68 12.94
N GLY A 77 -24.84 -4.21 13.97
CA GLY A 77 -25.29 -4.19 15.36
C GLY A 77 -25.89 -2.87 15.83
N SER A 78 -26.15 -2.79 17.14
CA SER A 78 -26.54 -1.55 17.80
C SER A 78 -25.42 -0.52 17.72
N ARG A 79 -25.78 0.76 17.65
CA ARG A 79 -24.84 1.87 17.63
C ARG A 79 -25.30 2.92 18.62
N PHE A 80 -24.40 3.38 19.48
CA PHE A 80 -24.66 4.59 20.25
C PHE A 80 -24.58 5.78 19.30
N SER A 81 -25.64 6.59 19.26
CA SER A 81 -25.54 7.94 18.71
C SER A 81 -24.90 8.79 19.80
N CYS A 82 -23.71 9.32 19.54
CA CYS A 82 -23.23 10.46 20.31
C CYS A 82 -24.24 11.60 20.11
N GLN A 83 -24.69 12.25 21.19
CA GLN A 83 -25.48 13.48 21.16
C GLN A 83 -24.56 14.70 21.10
#